data_AF-A0A7C7CSG8-F1
#
_entry.id   AF-A0A7C7CSG8-F1
#
_cell.length_a   1.000
_cell.length_b   1.000
_cell.length_c   1.000
_cell.angle_alpha   90.00
_cell.angle_beta   90.00
_cell.angle_gamma   90.00
#
_symmetry.space_group_name_H-M   'P 1'
#
loop_
_entity.id
_entity.type
_entity.pdbx_description
1 polymer ?
#
loop_
_entity_poly.entity_id
_entity_poly.type
_entity_poly.pdbx_seq_one_letter_code
_entity_poly.pdbx_strand_id
1 'polypeptide(L)'
;MGQTSQFDEASHMPALPTAFFMAAGSLVALLITPFAIYHVRDNADHAANPLIWIGLGIGFGITWAFLEGALTPLTLTLLSYAENQAAQSTLASQIIDSILGGIRSFFVQGALMIVTGLLFGVIFCLGGFAIDVLNARQTVRLSSIGPWAVSIGLGTAILAFSLFGPPEFLRTLR
;
A
#
# COMPACT_ATOMS: atom_id res chain seq x y z
N MET A 1 6.78 -25.28 -27.29
CA MET A 1 7.57 -24.27 -28.02
C MET A 1 6.61 -23.44 -28.84
N GLY A 2 6.67 -22.11 -28.72
CA GLY A 2 5.87 -21.18 -29.54
C GLY A 2 5.22 -20.05 -28.74
N GLN A 3 6.03 -19.17 -28.13
CA GLN A 3 5.58 -17.80 -27.83
C GLN A 3 5.41 -17.05 -29.15
N THR A 4 4.29 -16.35 -29.31
CA THR A 4 4.12 -15.03 -29.95
C THR A 4 2.60 -14.77 -30.02
N SER A 5 2.05 -13.58 -29.78
CA SER A 5 2.59 -12.29 -29.39
C SER A 5 1.41 -11.32 -29.23
N GLN A 6 1.50 -10.45 -28.22
CA GLN A 6 0.75 -9.21 -28.04
C GLN A 6 -0.68 -9.34 -27.50
N PHE A 7 -0.86 -8.75 -26.31
CA PHE A 7 -2.12 -8.53 -25.60
C PHE A 7 -2.64 -9.75 -24.81
N ASP A 8 -1.92 -10.11 -23.74
CA ASP A 8 -2.66 -10.32 -22.49
C ASP A 8 -3.43 -9.01 -22.27
N GLU A 9 -4.76 -9.06 -22.39
CA GLU A 9 -5.61 -7.92 -22.02
C GLU A 9 -5.12 -7.44 -20.66
N ALA A 10 -4.67 -6.18 -20.60
CA ALA A 10 -4.44 -5.48 -19.35
C ALA A 10 -5.82 -5.29 -18.71
N SER A 11 -6.35 -6.38 -18.20
CA SER A 11 -7.54 -6.43 -17.37
C SER A 11 -7.18 -5.64 -16.12
N HIS A 12 -8.09 -4.75 -15.72
CA HIS A 12 -7.97 -4.05 -14.44
C HIS A 12 -7.65 -5.09 -13.36
N MET A 13 -6.72 -4.77 -12.45
CA MET A 13 -6.50 -5.65 -11.30
C MET A 13 -7.87 -5.93 -10.66
N PRO A 14 -8.16 -7.19 -10.30
CA PRO A 14 -9.44 -7.53 -9.71
C PRO A 14 -9.72 -6.57 -8.55
N ALA A 15 -10.94 -6.02 -8.51
CA ALA A 15 -11.28 -4.93 -7.61
C ALA A 15 -11.16 -5.34 -6.13
N LEU A 16 -11.47 -6.60 -5.81
CA LEU A 16 -11.47 -7.12 -4.45
C LEU A 16 -10.06 -7.20 -3.84
N PRO A 17 -9.06 -7.85 -4.48
CA PRO A 17 -7.68 -7.87 -3.96
C PRO A 17 -7.08 -6.47 -3.86
N THR A 18 -7.34 -5.62 -4.86
CA THR A 18 -6.81 -4.26 -4.90
C THR A 18 -7.36 -3.42 -3.76
N ALA A 19 -8.69 -3.48 -3.52
CA ALA A 19 -9.32 -2.81 -2.39
C ALA A 19 -8.81 -3.34 -1.05
N PHE A 20 -8.59 -4.66 -0.92
CA PHE A 20 -8.07 -5.27 0.29
C PHE A 20 -6.64 -4.80 0.63
N PHE A 21 -5.71 -4.89 -0.32
CA PHE A 21 -4.33 -4.43 -0.11
C PHE A 21 -4.25 -2.93 0.14
N MET A 22 -5.06 -2.14 -0.57
CA MET A 22 -5.13 -0.70 -0.36
C MET A 22 -5.70 -0.34 1.02
N ALA A 23 -6.75 -1.03 1.48
CA ALA A 23 -7.29 -0.84 2.82
C ALA A 23 -6.27 -1.22 3.90
N ALA A 24 -5.58 -2.35 3.73
CA ALA A 24 -4.53 -2.80 4.64
C ALA A 24 -3.36 -1.81 4.69
N GLY A 25 -2.87 -1.33 3.53
CA GLY A 25 -1.80 -0.35 3.45
C GLY A 25 -2.19 1.00 4.04
N SER A 26 -3.43 1.43 3.81
CA SER A 26 -3.97 2.67 4.40
C SER A 26 -4.08 2.57 5.92
N LEU A 27 -4.54 1.43 6.45
CA LEU A 27 -4.60 1.19 7.90
C LEU A 27 -3.21 1.19 8.53
N VAL A 28 -2.24 0.52 7.90
CA VAL A 28 -0.85 0.51 8.38
C VAL A 28 -0.26 1.92 8.35
N ALA A 29 -0.44 2.67 7.26
CA ALA A 29 0.00 4.06 7.17
C ALA A 29 -0.66 4.96 8.23
N LEU A 30 -1.97 4.78 8.49
CA LEU A 30 -2.70 5.50 9.53
C LEU A 30 -2.20 5.22 10.95
N LEU A 31 -1.65 4.03 11.21
CA LEU A 31 -1.05 3.68 12.50
C LEU A 31 0.38 4.18 12.62
N ILE A 32 1.17 4.06 11.56
CA ILE A 32 2.59 4.45 11.55
C ILE A 32 2.73 5.98 11.59
N THR A 33 1.91 6.73 10.85
CA THR A 33 2.01 8.19 10.75
C THR A 33 1.95 8.92 12.10
N PRO A 34 0.94 8.70 12.98
CA PRO A 34 0.88 9.36 14.28
C PRO A 34 2.01 8.89 15.21
N PHE A 35 2.38 7.60 15.14
CA PHE A 35 3.50 7.07 15.92
C PHE A 35 4.84 7.72 15.52
N ALA A 36 5.07 7.89 14.21
CA ALA A 36 6.22 8.57 13.67
C ALA A 36 6.25 10.05 14.09
N ILE A 37 5.12 10.76 13.95
CA ILE A 37 4.99 12.16 14.40
C ILE A 37 5.36 12.30 15.87
N TYR A 38 4.88 11.40 16.72
CA TYR A 38 5.17 11.43 18.17
C TYR A 38 6.66 11.24 18.49
N HIS A 39 7.37 10.37 17.76
CA HIS A 39 8.78 10.07 18.04
C HIS A 39 9.78 10.97 17.30
N VAL A 40 9.35 11.59 16.20
CA VAL A 40 10.23 12.36 15.32
C VAL A 40 10.19 13.86 15.64
N ARG A 41 9.12 14.36 16.26
CA ARG A 41 9.01 15.78 16.62
C ARG A 41 9.70 16.06 17.96
N ASP A 42 10.68 16.97 17.92
CA ASP A 42 11.29 17.53 19.13
C ASP A 42 10.37 18.56 19.82
N ASN A 43 9.51 19.25 19.06
CA ASN A 43 8.58 20.27 19.56
C ASN A 43 7.20 20.16 18.89
N ALA A 44 6.13 20.34 19.67
CA ALA A 44 4.75 20.24 19.17
C ALA A 44 4.39 21.33 18.14
N ASP A 45 5.02 22.51 18.23
CA ASP A 45 4.75 23.67 17.37
C ASP A 45 5.53 23.65 16.04
N HIS A 46 6.43 22.67 15.85
CA HIS A 46 7.28 22.60 14.67
C HIS A 46 7.15 21.23 14.00
N ALA A 47 7.01 21.24 12.68
CA ALA A 47 7.06 20.01 11.89
C ALA A 47 8.45 19.37 11.97
N ALA A 48 8.50 18.05 11.83
CA ALA A 48 9.76 17.33 11.73
C ALA A 48 10.54 17.74 10.47
N ASN A 49 11.85 17.49 10.50
CA ASN A 49 12.70 17.70 9.33
C ASN A 49 12.20 16.86 8.14
N PRO A 50 11.97 17.46 6.95
CA PRO A 50 11.52 16.74 5.75
C PRO A 50 12.39 15.54 5.39
N LEU A 51 13.69 15.57 5.69
CA LEU A 51 14.61 14.44 5.46
C LEU A 51 14.20 13.18 6.23
N ILE A 52 13.62 13.33 7.42
CA ILE A 52 13.18 12.19 8.22
C ILE A 52 11.96 11.53 7.56
N TRP A 53 11.04 12.33 7.01
CA TRP A 53 9.90 11.83 6.24
C TRP A 53 10.32 11.12 4.96
N ILE A 54 11.37 11.59 4.28
CA ILE A 54 11.95 10.89 3.13
C ILE A 54 12.51 9.52 3.55
N GLY A 55 13.28 9.47 4.65
CA GLY A 55 13.81 8.21 5.18
C GLY A 55 12.70 7.22 5.56
N LEU A 56 11.65 7.70 6.24
CA LEU A 56 10.48 6.91 6.59
C LEU A 56 9.70 6.45 5.36
N GLY A 57 9.58 7.29 4.33
CA GLY A 57 8.96 6.94 3.05
C GLY A 57 9.70 5.83 2.32
N ILE A 58 11.03 5.91 2.24
CA ILE A 58 11.86 4.86 1.64
C ILE A 58 11.73 3.56 2.45
N GLY A 59 11.87 3.64 3.77
CA GLY A 59 11.73 2.47 4.66
C GLY A 59 10.36 1.81 4.51
N PHE A 60 9.29 2.61 4.57
CA PHE A 60 7.92 2.13 4.35
C PHE A 60 7.78 1.48 2.99
N GLY A 61 8.26 2.10 1.91
CA GLY A 61 8.11 1.58 0.56
C GLY A 61 8.82 0.24 0.36
N ILE A 62 10.03 0.09 0.90
CA ILE A 62 10.77 -1.18 0.85
C ILE A 62 10.03 -2.24 1.68
N THR A 63 9.74 -1.95 2.96
CA THR A 63 9.08 -2.92 3.84
C THR A 63 7.71 -3.33 3.32
N TRP A 64 6.94 -2.39 2.77
CA TRP A 64 5.64 -2.64 2.18
C TRP A 64 5.71 -3.57 0.97
N ALA A 65 6.64 -3.34 0.04
CA ALA A 65 6.82 -4.21 -1.13
C ALA A 65 7.04 -5.68 -0.74
N PHE A 66 7.93 -5.89 0.24
CA PHE A 66 8.23 -7.23 0.75
C PHE A 66 7.06 -7.85 1.52
N LEU A 67 6.36 -7.05 2.33
CA LEU A 67 5.17 -7.50 3.07
C LEU A 67 4.03 -7.90 2.11
N GLU A 68 3.77 -7.07 1.10
CA GLU A 68 2.79 -7.36 0.05
C GLU A 68 3.15 -8.65 -0.69
N GLY A 69 4.43 -8.82 -1.07
CA GLY A 69 4.93 -10.05 -1.66
C GLY A 69 4.72 -11.29 -0.79
N ALA A 70 4.93 -11.19 0.54
CA ALA A 70 4.67 -12.29 1.46
C ALA A 70 3.18 -12.63 1.61
N LEU A 71 2.32 -11.62 1.59
CA LEU A 71 0.88 -11.79 1.82
C LEU A 71 0.13 -12.19 0.54
N THR A 72 0.69 -11.94 -0.64
CA THR A 72 0.06 -12.23 -1.93
C THR A 72 -0.50 -13.66 -2.03
N PRO A 73 0.24 -14.74 -1.70
CA PRO A 73 -0.30 -16.10 -1.80
C PRO A 73 -1.49 -16.33 -0.87
N LEU A 74 -1.45 -15.78 0.35
CA LEU A 74 -2.54 -15.89 1.31
C LEU A 74 -3.78 -15.13 0.83
N THR A 75 -3.60 -13.91 0.30
CA THR A 75 -4.69 -13.10 -0.23
C THR A 75 -5.36 -13.80 -1.42
N LEU A 76 -4.59 -14.39 -2.33
CA LEU A 76 -5.13 -15.13 -3.48
C LEU A 76 -5.92 -16.37 -3.05
N THR A 77 -5.47 -17.08 -2.02
CA THR A 77 -6.18 -18.25 -1.47
C THR A 77 -7.48 -17.84 -0.76
N LEU A 78 -7.49 -16.72 -0.04
CA LEU A 78 -8.72 -16.21 0.56
C LEU A 78 -9.70 -15.70 -0.51
N LEU A 79 -9.19 -15.11 -1.59
CA LEU A 79 -10.01 -14.66 -2.72
C LEU A 79 -10.63 -15.85 -3.46
N SER A 80 -9.87 -16.90 -3.76
CA SER A 80 -10.39 -18.07 -4.45
C SER A 80 -11.48 -18.78 -3.64
N TYR A 81 -11.37 -18.76 -2.31
CA TYR A 81 -12.44 -19.20 -1.43
C TYR A 81 -13.67 -18.27 -1.47
N ALA A 82 -13.47 -16.96 -1.41
CA ALA A 82 -14.57 -15.99 -1.49
C ALA A 82 -15.33 -16.05 -2.82
N GLU A 83 -14.65 -16.41 -3.91
CA GLU A 83 -15.23 -16.61 -5.24
C GLU A 83 -15.84 -18.02 -5.43
N ASN A 84 -15.96 -18.82 -4.36
CA ASN A 84 -16.42 -20.22 -4.38
C ASN A 84 -15.63 -21.14 -5.33
N GLN A 85 -14.39 -20.76 -5.68
CA GLN A 85 -13.50 -21.57 -6.51
C GLN A 85 -12.71 -22.60 -5.69
N ALA A 86 -12.70 -22.48 -4.36
CA ALA A 86 -12.05 -23.43 -3.45
C ALA A 86 -13.07 -24.13 -2.54
N ALA A 87 -12.90 -25.44 -2.35
CA ALA A 87 -13.72 -26.23 -1.42
C ALA A 87 -13.35 -25.88 0.03
N GLN A 88 -14.36 -25.71 0.88
CA GLN A 88 -14.18 -25.40 2.31
C GLN A 88 -13.36 -26.49 3.05
N SER A 89 -13.44 -27.75 2.59
CA SER A 89 -12.69 -28.88 3.15
C SER A 89 -11.18 -28.79 2.94
N THR A 90 -10.71 -28.02 1.94
CA THR A 90 -9.28 -27.86 1.62
C THR A 90 -8.72 -26.50 2.02
N LEU A 91 -9.54 -25.61 2.60
CA LEU A 91 -9.14 -24.25 2.92
C LEU A 91 -8.01 -24.20 3.95
N ALA A 92 -8.09 -25.02 5.00
CA ALA A 92 -7.07 -25.03 6.06
C ALA A 92 -5.69 -25.46 5.53
N SER A 93 -5.63 -26.48 4.67
CA SER A 93 -4.36 -26.91 4.05
C SER A 93 -3.84 -25.86 3.07
N GLN A 94 -4.71 -25.25 2.26
CA GLN A 94 -4.32 -24.19 1.33
C GLN A 94 -3.80 -22.94 2.05
N ILE A 95 -4.35 -22.58 3.22
CA ILE A 95 -3.83 -21.48 4.04
C ILE A 95 -2.42 -21.81 4.52
N ILE A 96 -2.17 -23.03 5.01
CA ILE A 96 -0.83 -23.44 5.47
C ILE A 96 0.17 -23.40 4.30
N ASP A 97 -0.21 -23.94 3.14
CA ASP A 97 0.61 -23.91 1.93
C ASP A 97 0.89 -22.48 1.47
N SER A 98 -0.10 -21.58 1.62
CA SER A 98 0.04 -20.16 1.29
C SER A 98 0.97 -19.42 2.23
N ILE A 99 0.95 -19.73 3.53
CA ILE A 99 1.88 -19.16 4.51
C ILE A 99 3.32 -19.59 4.20
N LEU A 100 3.53 -20.87 3.92
CA LEU A 100 4.84 -21.40 3.54
C LEU A 100 5.31 -20.85 2.19
N GLY A 101 4.40 -20.77 1.22
CA GLY A 101 4.63 -20.12 -0.07
C GLY A 101 4.93 -18.62 0.05
N GLY A 102 4.36 -17.97 1.08
CA GLY A 102 4.60 -16.57 1.44
C GLY A 102 6.07 -16.27 1.70
N ILE A 103 6.84 -17.20 2.28
CA ILE A 103 8.28 -17.00 2.52
C ILE A 103 9.05 -16.88 1.19
N ARG A 104 8.74 -17.76 0.23
CA ARG A 104 9.36 -17.68 -1.11
C ARG A 104 8.87 -16.44 -1.86
N SER A 105 7.57 -16.14 -1.76
CA SER A 105 6.94 -15.00 -2.40
C SER A 105 7.47 -13.66 -1.86
N PHE A 106 7.81 -13.58 -0.57
CA PHE A 106 8.45 -12.42 0.05
C PHE A 106 9.68 -11.98 -0.76
N PHE A 107 10.61 -12.89 -1.07
CA PHE A 107 11.81 -12.54 -1.80
C PHE A 107 11.56 -12.30 -3.29
N VAL A 108 10.76 -13.16 -3.93
CA VAL A 108 10.57 -13.10 -5.38
C VAL A 108 9.60 -11.99 -5.76
N GLN A 109 8.37 -12.03 -5.24
CA GLN A 109 7.38 -11.00 -5.53
C GLN A 109 7.71 -9.69 -4.84
N GLY A 110 8.24 -9.72 -3.62
CA GLY A 110 8.64 -8.49 -2.94
C GLY A 110 9.70 -7.71 -3.71
N ALA A 111 10.71 -8.39 -4.28
CA ALA A 111 11.72 -7.74 -5.12
C ALA A 111 11.12 -7.15 -6.40
N LEU A 112 10.18 -7.85 -7.04
CA LEU A 112 9.48 -7.35 -8.24
C LEU A 112 8.61 -6.11 -7.92
N MET A 113 8.08 -6.03 -6.70
CA MET A 113 7.20 -4.97 -6.24
C MET A 113 7.94 -3.77 -5.63
N ILE A 114 9.29 -3.78 -5.59
CA ILE A 114 10.08 -2.69 -4.98
C ILE A 114 9.73 -1.32 -5.60
N VAL A 115 9.59 -1.24 -6.92
CA VAL A 115 9.26 0.03 -7.60
C VAL A 115 7.89 0.54 -7.15
N THR A 116 6.89 -0.35 -7.13
CA THR A 116 5.54 -0.04 -6.65
C THR A 116 5.55 0.37 -5.17
N GLY A 117 6.28 -0.36 -4.33
CA GLY A 117 6.46 -0.03 -2.92
C GLY A 117 7.11 1.33 -2.72
N LEU A 118 8.15 1.68 -3.48
CA LEU A 118 8.77 2.99 -3.41
C LEU A 118 7.81 4.12 -3.82
N LEU A 119 6.93 3.90 -4.81
CA LEU A 119 5.88 4.87 -5.14
C LEU A 119 4.91 5.07 -3.98
N PHE A 120 4.48 3.99 -3.31
CA PHE A 120 3.70 4.10 -2.07
C PHE A 120 4.49 4.81 -0.95
N GLY A 121 5.79 4.61 -0.88
CA GLY A 121 6.71 5.32 0.01
C GLY A 121 6.73 6.83 -0.23
N VAL A 122 6.69 7.27 -1.50
CA VAL A 122 6.57 8.70 -1.85
C VAL A 122 5.22 9.26 -1.40
N ILE A 123 4.13 8.52 -1.63
CA ILE A 123 2.80 8.93 -1.20
C ILE A 123 2.74 9.04 0.33
N PHE A 124 3.30 8.07 1.04
CA PHE A 124 3.41 8.09 2.50
C PHE A 124 4.25 9.27 2.99
N CYS A 125 5.39 9.54 2.37
CA CYS A 125 6.25 10.67 2.71
C CYS A 125 5.51 12.01 2.57
N LEU A 126 4.84 12.23 1.42
CA LEU A 126 4.12 13.47 1.16
C LEU A 126 2.90 13.62 2.07
N GLY A 127 2.12 12.56 2.25
CA GLY A 127 0.94 12.55 3.12
C GLY A 127 1.31 12.76 4.59
N GLY A 128 2.29 12.01 5.08
CA GLY A 128 2.79 12.11 6.45
C GLY A 128 3.38 13.47 6.77
N PHE A 129 4.20 14.02 5.87
CA PHE A 129 4.73 15.37 6.02
C PHE A 129 3.63 16.44 6.02
N ALA A 130 2.65 16.34 5.11
CA ALA A 130 1.53 17.27 5.08
C ALA A 130 0.69 17.21 6.37
N ILE A 131 0.45 16.01 6.89
CA ILE A 131 -0.23 15.80 8.18
C ILE A 131 0.56 16.43 9.31
N ASP A 132 1.88 16.23 9.35
CA ASP A 132 2.77 16.78 10.37
C ASP A 132 2.77 18.32 10.36
N VAL A 133 2.90 18.94 9.18
CA VAL A 133 2.84 20.40 9.01
C VAL A 133 1.49 20.96 9.44
N LEU A 134 0.38 20.31 9.11
CA LEU A 134 -0.96 20.75 9.51
C LEU A 134 -1.17 20.60 11.01
N ASN A 135 -0.68 19.52 11.61
CA ASN A 135 -0.73 19.28 13.04
C ASN A 135 0.13 20.31 13.82
N ALA A 136 1.25 20.77 13.24
CA ALA A 136 2.12 21.82 13.82
C ALA A 136 1.44 23.20 13.94
N ARG A 137 0.36 23.46 13.21
CA ARG A 137 -0.23 24.80 13.10
C ARG A 137 -0.96 25.15 14.40
N GLN A 138 -0.69 26.36 14.91
CA GLN A 138 -1.35 26.90 16.10
C GLN A 138 -2.87 27.11 15.94
N THR A 139 -3.38 27.11 14.70
CA THR A 139 -4.82 27.21 14.44
C THR A 139 -5.51 25.87 14.73
N VAL A 140 -6.28 25.81 15.82
CA VAL A 140 -7.01 24.61 16.30
C VAL A 140 -7.79 23.92 15.18
N ARG A 141 -8.43 24.69 14.29
CA ARG A 141 -9.23 24.14 13.18
C ARG A 141 -8.38 23.42 12.13
N LEU A 142 -7.19 23.94 11.80
CA LEU A 142 -6.28 23.30 10.84
C LEU A 142 -5.55 22.10 11.45
N SER A 143 -5.14 22.19 12.72
CA SER A 143 -4.48 21.08 13.43
C SER A 143 -5.45 19.92 13.68
N SER A 144 -6.72 20.21 13.98
CA SER A 144 -7.73 19.16 14.22
C SER A 144 -8.32 18.57 12.94
N ILE A 145 -8.66 19.37 11.92
CA ILE A 145 -9.38 18.90 10.72
C ILE A 145 -8.43 18.59 9.56
N GLY A 146 -7.32 19.32 9.46
CA GLY A 146 -6.35 19.21 8.35
C GLY A 146 -5.79 17.79 8.16
N PRO A 147 -5.33 17.10 9.21
CA PRO A 147 -4.88 15.71 9.11
C PRO A 147 -5.92 14.77 8.52
N TRP A 148 -7.18 14.89 8.93
CA TRP A 148 -8.28 14.07 8.40
C TRP A 148 -8.56 14.37 6.94
N ALA A 149 -8.54 15.65 6.55
CA ALA A 149 -8.76 16.05 5.16
C ALA A 149 -7.67 15.48 4.23
N VAL A 150 -6.40 15.51 4.67
CA VAL A 150 -5.28 14.92 3.90
C VAL A 150 -5.43 13.41 3.78
N SER A 151 -5.72 12.71 4.87
CA SER A 151 -5.91 11.25 4.86
C SER A 151 -7.06 10.81 3.97
N ILE A 152 -8.23 11.46 4.07
CA ILE A 152 -9.41 11.14 3.26
C ILE A 152 -9.16 11.50 1.78
N GLY A 153 -8.54 12.64 1.51
CA GLY A 153 -8.23 13.09 0.16
C GLY A 153 -7.27 12.16 -0.56
N LEU A 154 -6.17 11.78 0.09
CA LEU A 154 -5.22 10.79 -0.44
C LEU A 154 -5.87 9.42 -0.63
N GLY A 155 -6.61 8.92 0.37
CA GLY A 155 -7.31 7.64 0.27
C GLY A 155 -8.31 7.60 -0.90
N THR A 156 -9.06 8.68 -1.08
CA THR A 156 -10.05 8.80 -2.17
C THR A 156 -9.36 8.90 -3.54
N ALA A 157 -8.25 9.64 -3.64
CA ALA A 157 -7.48 9.73 -4.87
C ALA A 157 -6.90 8.37 -5.27
N ILE A 158 -6.31 7.63 -4.32
CA ILE A 158 -5.76 6.29 -4.57
C ILE A 158 -6.87 5.34 -5.03
N LEU A 159 -8.04 5.36 -4.37
CA LEU A 159 -9.22 4.59 -4.78
C LEU A 159 -9.66 4.92 -6.21
N ALA A 160 -9.76 6.21 -6.53
CA ALA A 160 -10.16 6.66 -7.85
C ALA A 160 -9.16 6.23 -8.93
N PHE A 161 -7.86 6.37 -8.68
CA PHE A 161 -6.81 5.89 -9.60
C PHE A 161 -6.81 4.36 -9.73
N SER A 162 -7.11 3.63 -8.66
CA SER A 162 -7.18 2.17 -8.72
C SER A 162 -8.39 1.67 -9.52
N LEU A 163 -9.54 2.33 -9.42
CA LEU A 163 -10.78 1.90 -10.06
C LEU A 163 -10.94 2.45 -11.49
N PHE A 164 -10.49 3.68 -11.73
CA PHE A 164 -10.69 4.41 -12.98
C PHE A 164 -9.38 4.71 -13.72
N GLY A 165 -8.25 4.23 -13.20
CA GLY A 165 -6.94 4.36 -13.84
C GLY A 165 -6.99 3.77 -15.25
N PRO A 166 -6.56 4.52 -16.28
CA PRO A 166 -6.53 4.01 -17.65
C PRO A 166 -5.64 2.76 -17.70
N PRO A 167 -6.12 1.62 -18.22
CA PRO A 167 -5.31 0.42 -18.35
C PRO A 167 -4.10 0.65 -19.28
N GLU A 168 -4.12 1.69 -20.11
CA GLU A 168 -2.96 2.10 -20.92
C GLU A 168 -1.78 2.62 -20.09
N PHE A 169 -2.00 3.14 -18.87
CA PHE A 169 -0.91 3.63 -18.02
C PHE A 169 0.02 2.49 -17.54
N LEU A 170 -0.50 1.26 -17.46
CA LEU A 170 0.27 0.05 -17.17
C LEU A 170 1.09 -0.43 -18.38
N ARG A 171 0.73 -0.02 -19.61
CA ARG A 171 1.51 -0.36 -20.82
C ARG A 171 2.79 0.44 -20.95
N THR A 172 2.81 1.68 -20.45
CA THR A 172 3.93 2.62 -20.66
C THR A 172 5.04 2.52 -19.62
N LEU A 173 4.86 1.73 -18.56
CA LEU A 173 5.83 1.50 -17.47
C LEU A 173 6.63 0.20 -17.63
N ARG A 174 6.51 -0.49 -18.77
CA ARG A 174 7.27 -1.69 -19.13
C ARG A 174 8.35 -1.34 -20.16
#